data_AF-A0A503TQG0-F1
#
_entry.id   AF-A0A503TQG0-F1
#
_cell.length_a   1.000
_cell.length_b   1.000
_cell.length_c   1.000
_cell.angle_alpha   90.00
_cell.angle_beta   90.00
_cell.angle_gamma   90.00
#
_symmetry.space_group_name_H-M   'P 1'
#
loop_
_entity.id
_entity.type
_entity.pdbx_description
1 polymer ?
#
loop_
_entity_poly.entity_id
_entity_poly.type
_entity_poly.pdbx_seq_one_letter_code
_entity_poly.pdbx_strand_id
1 'polypeptide(L)'
;MSVAWHRTEPREVRPFFETAKAENALDDSGICLFAKGDTSRDTSFDLDEIDFQKLEPIIHAVLVDPTQWMPEGLTARDLELVLIAKNSFLKRSEIVARSILAEPIPTYFPIGSELLAKLGGGRNVQFTLALCLATDRPPTPGSPFVPGHWLARKTFLLRSRTLPALFDLQTRTDEAWKAAGYPEKTFFAVDYAGGIAGEMDDGSSVATVYIHIDAHNGMVNSPIGAPLQPILASEIILSIVTASKSEWKDLDEFVPSSPLETLSRQLGDAEPLTLDTLKKLANDPSRLRAVLQDRLSVVRGIK
;
A
#
# COMPACT_ATOMS: atom_id res chain seq x y z
N MET A 1 5.76 -15.15 -39.70
CA MET A 1 5.24 -15.39 -38.35
C MET A 1 6.20 -14.74 -37.38
N SER A 2 5.92 -13.50 -36.96
CA SER A 2 6.76 -12.77 -36.01
C SER A 2 6.51 -13.32 -34.62
N VAL A 3 7.56 -13.85 -33.99
CA VAL A 3 7.53 -14.28 -32.59
C VAL A 3 7.23 -13.03 -31.75
N ALA A 4 6.05 -12.98 -31.15
CA ALA A 4 5.66 -11.93 -30.22
C ALA A 4 6.62 -11.96 -29.03
N TRP A 5 7.42 -10.92 -28.90
CA TRP A 5 8.36 -10.77 -27.79
C TRP A 5 7.55 -10.46 -26.53
N HIS A 6 7.36 -11.45 -25.67
CA HIS A 6 6.73 -11.26 -24.37
C HIS A 6 7.80 -10.92 -23.34
N ARG A 7 7.75 -9.69 -22.82
CA ARG A 7 8.54 -9.29 -21.66
C ARG A 7 7.92 -9.96 -20.44
N THR A 8 8.55 -11.02 -19.96
CA THR A 8 8.28 -11.58 -18.64
C THR A 8 8.69 -10.54 -17.59
N GLU A 9 7.89 -10.39 -16.54
CA GLU A 9 8.12 -9.45 -15.43
C GLU A 9 9.59 -9.39 -14.99
N PRO A 10 10.08 -8.24 -14.48
CA PRO A 10 11.34 -8.22 -13.76
C PRO A 10 11.15 -9.06 -12.48
N ARG A 11 11.47 -10.35 -12.58
CA ARG A 11 11.67 -11.22 -11.42
C ARG A 11 12.57 -10.44 -10.46
N GLU A 12 12.12 -10.18 -9.22
CA GLU A 12 13.04 -9.76 -8.16
C GLU A 12 14.22 -10.73 -8.22
N VAL A 13 15.39 -10.23 -8.67
CA VAL A 13 16.56 -11.07 -8.91
C VAL A 13 17.01 -11.53 -7.54
N ARG A 14 16.59 -12.74 -7.17
CA ARG A 14 16.91 -13.32 -5.87
C ARG A 14 18.40 -13.64 -5.83
N PRO A 15 19.12 -13.19 -4.80
CA PRO A 15 20.50 -13.62 -4.59
C PRO A 15 20.58 -15.05 -4.01
N PHE A 16 19.48 -15.62 -3.51
CA PHE A 16 19.47 -16.90 -2.78
C PHE A 16 18.64 -17.97 -3.50
N PHE A 17 19.28 -18.77 -4.36
CA PHE A 17 18.61 -19.86 -5.09
C PHE A 17 18.45 -21.14 -4.25
N GLU A 18 19.23 -21.30 -3.18
CA GLU A 18 19.12 -22.45 -2.27
C GLU A 18 17.86 -22.38 -1.40
N THR A 19 17.21 -21.21 -1.32
CA THR A 19 16.01 -20.98 -0.52
C THR A 19 14.71 -21.03 -1.32
N ALA A 20 14.76 -21.43 -2.60
CA ALA A 20 13.58 -21.52 -3.45
C ALA A 20 12.49 -22.44 -2.89
N LYS A 21 12.87 -23.48 -2.12
CA LYS A 21 11.92 -24.38 -1.45
C LYS A 21 11.20 -23.72 -0.27
N ALA A 22 11.80 -22.69 0.32
CA ALA A 22 11.24 -21.95 1.46
C ALA A 22 10.16 -20.94 1.05
N GLU A 23 10.03 -20.61 -0.24
CA GLU A 23 9.10 -19.58 -0.71
C GLU A 23 7.67 -19.80 -0.23
N ASN A 24 7.22 -21.05 -0.27
CA ASN A 24 5.85 -21.43 0.04
C ASN A 24 5.66 -21.74 1.53
N ALA A 25 6.68 -21.55 2.37
CA ALA A 25 6.63 -21.92 3.78
C ALA A 25 5.53 -21.20 4.57
N LEU A 26 5.05 -20.06 4.06
CA LEU A 26 4.02 -19.22 4.67
C LEU A 26 2.71 -19.17 3.88
N ASP A 27 2.54 -19.97 2.83
CA ASP A 27 1.38 -19.87 1.90
C ASP A 27 0.04 -20.10 2.61
N ASP A 28 0.02 -20.99 3.60
CA ASP A 28 -1.17 -21.30 4.38
C ASP A 28 -1.47 -20.30 5.50
N SER A 29 -0.57 -19.34 5.74
CA SER A 29 -0.84 -18.24 6.65
C SER A 29 -1.97 -17.36 6.13
N GLY A 30 -2.76 -16.79 7.02
CA GLY A 30 -3.92 -15.97 6.67
C GLY A 30 -4.10 -14.78 7.58
N ILE A 31 -5.15 -14.02 7.33
CA ILE A 31 -5.57 -12.87 8.12
C ILE A 31 -7.06 -12.95 8.40
N CYS A 32 -7.44 -12.71 9.64
CA CYS A 32 -8.81 -12.41 10.04
C CYS A 32 -8.89 -10.89 10.27
N LEU A 33 -9.86 -10.19 9.65
CA LEU A 33 -9.94 -8.72 9.73
C LEU A 33 -10.78 -8.21 10.90
N PHE A 34 -11.63 -9.06 11.46
CA PHE A 34 -12.65 -8.69 12.45
C PHE A 34 -12.71 -9.76 13.55
N ALA A 35 -13.04 -9.39 14.78
CA ALA A 35 -13.01 -10.29 15.95
C ALA A 35 -13.75 -11.65 15.83
N LYS A 36 -14.67 -11.79 14.86
CA LYS A 36 -15.43 -13.02 14.59
C LYS A 36 -15.48 -13.38 13.09
N GLY A 37 -14.55 -12.83 12.32
CA GLY A 37 -14.44 -13.11 10.89
C GLY A 37 -13.80 -14.47 10.62
N ASP A 38 -13.97 -14.95 9.40
CA ASP A 38 -13.20 -16.07 8.89
C ASP A 38 -11.78 -15.65 8.55
N THR A 39 -10.84 -16.59 8.65
CA THR A 39 -9.46 -16.37 8.20
C THR A 39 -9.42 -16.46 6.68
N SER A 40 -9.05 -15.38 6.01
CA SER A 40 -8.77 -15.40 4.58
C SER A 40 -7.28 -15.61 4.31
N ARG A 41 -6.96 -16.30 3.22
CA ARG A 41 -5.59 -16.42 2.69
C ARG A 41 -5.31 -15.39 1.59
N ASP A 42 -6.31 -14.62 1.19
CA ASP A 42 -6.16 -13.53 0.24
C ASP A 42 -5.16 -12.50 0.76
N THR A 43 -4.45 -11.84 -0.14
CA THR A 43 -3.37 -10.91 0.20
C THR A 43 -3.77 -9.45 0.02
N SER A 44 -4.99 -9.18 -0.44
CA SER A 44 -5.49 -7.83 -0.65
C SER A 44 -6.95 -7.70 -0.26
N PHE A 45 -7.27 -6.64 0.48
CA PHE A 45 -8.61 -6.36 0.98
C PHE A 45 -8.94 -4.89 0.77
N ASP A 46 -10.05 -4.62 0.08
CA ASP A 46 -10.57 -3.29 -0.13
C ASP A 46 -11.72 -3.03 0.85
N LEU A 47 -11.46 -2.20 1.85
CA LEU A 47 -12.35 -1.94 2.98
C LEU A 47 -13.02 -0.57 2.86
N ASP A 48 -14.26 -0.48 3.35
CA ASP A 48 -14.96 0.78 3.51
C ASP A 48 -14.71 1.41 4.90
N GLU A 49 -15.26 2.60 5.13
CA GLU A 49 -15.06 3.34 6.38
C GLU A 49 -15.65 2.62 7.61
N ILE A 50 -16.77 1.93 7.45
CA ILE A 50 -17.43 1.20 8.54
C ILE A 50 -16.57 -0.01 8.92
N ASP A 51 -15.95 -0.66 7.94
CA ASP A 51 -15.01 -1.76 8.14
C ASP A 51 -13.79 -1.29 8.92
N PHE A 52 -13.18 -0.14 8.57
CA PHE A 52 -12.02 0.39 9.29
C PHE A 52 -12.32 0.71 10.76
N GLN A 53 -13.53 1.15 11.09
CA GLN A 53 -13.94 1.44 12.47
C GLN A 53 -14.06 0.18 13.34
N LYS A 54 -14.29 -0.98 12.72
CA LYS A 54 -14.44 -2.28 13.39
C LYS A 54 -13.22 -3.18 13.24
N LEU A 55 -12.15 -2.64 12.64
CA LEU A 55 -11.00 -3.41 12.24
C LEU A 55 -10.26 -3.95 13.47
N GLU A 56 -10.17 -5.27 13.57
CA GLU A 56 -9.44 -5.99 14.61
C GLU A 56 -8.63 -7.12 13.97
N PRO A 57 -7.53 -6.79 13.24
CA PRO A 57 -6.82 -7.77 12.46
C PRO A 57 -6.08 -8.77 13.35
N ILE A 58 -6.10 -10.03 12.95
CA ILE A 58 -5.31 -11.10 13.56
C ILE A 58 -4.60 -11.82 12.42
N ILE A 59 -3.26 -11.80 12.45
CA ILE A 59 -2.47 -12.60 11.50
C ILE A 59 -2.38 -14.02 12.04
N HIS A 60 -2.81 -14.98 11.23
CA HIS A 60 -2.77 -16.40 11.53
C HIS A 60 -1.55 -16.97 10.82
N ALA A 61 -0.47 -17.22 11.57
CA ALA A 61 0.74 -17.81 11.02
C ALA A 61 0.59 -19.34 10.99
N VAL A 62 0.69 -19.88 9.78
CA VAL A 62 0.79 -21.32 9.54
C VAL A 62 2.08 -21.55 8.77
N LEU A 63 2.99 -22.24 9.42
CA LEU A 63 4.29 -22.59 8.87
C LEU A 63 4.25 -24.03 8.38
N VAL A 64 4.65 -24.25 7.12
CA VAL A 64 4.88 -25.59 6.59
C VAL A 64 6.00 -26.26 7.41
N ASP A 65 5.95 -27.59 7.57
CA ASP A 65 6.99 -28.33 8.30
C ASP A 65 8.40 -27.95 7.79
N PRO A 66 9.28 -27.41 8.67
CA PRO A 66 10.63 -27.00 8.30
C PRO A 66 11.45 -28.07 7.60
N THR A 67 11.19 -29.36 7.86
CA THR A 67 11.91 -30.46 7.18
C THR A 67 11.70 -30.49 5.67
N GLN A 68 10.63 -29.86 5.17
CA GLN A 68 10.28 -29.83 3.75
C GLN A 68 10.99 -28.72 2.97
N TRP A 69 11.44 -27.67 3.65
CA TRP A 69 11.91 -26.46 2.98
C TRP A 69 13.19 -25.83 3.56
N MET A 70 13.65 -26.24 4.74
CA MET A 70 14.85 -25.70 5.38
C MET A 70 16.07 -25.90 4.45
N PRO A 71 16.78 -24.82 4.07
CA PRO A 71 17.98 -24.94 3.25
C PRO A 71 19.10 -25.70 3.99
N GLU A 72 19.99 -26.35 3.23
CA GLU A 72 21.14 -27.03 3.82
C GLU A 72 22.02 -26.07 4.60
N GLY A 73 22.50 -26.52 5.76
CA GLY A 73 23.34 -25.71 6.65
C GLY A 73 22.59 -24.65 7.46
N LEU A 74 21.27 -24.48 7.29
CA LEU A 74 20.45 -23.68 8.21
C LEU A 74 19.75 -24.58 9.24
N THR A 75 19.58 -24.04 10.44
CA THR A 75 18.81 -24.65 11.52
C THR A 75 17.70 -23.71 11.98
N ALA A 76 16.74 -24.25 12.72
CA ALA A 76 15.67 -23.43 13.31
C ALA A 76 16.18 -22.32 14.27
N ARG A 77 17.41 -22.42 14.78
CA ARG A 77 17.99 -21.36 15.62
C ARG A 77 18.52 -20.17 14.82
N ASP A 78 18.80 -20.39 13.54
CA ASP A 78 19.33 -19.36 12.65
C ASP A 78 18.22 -18.48 12.08
N LEU A 79 16.96 -18.93 12.19
CA LEU A 79 15.79 -18.30 11.59
C LEU A 79 14.86 -17.72 12.63
N GLU A 80 14.22 -16.61 12.25
CA GLU A 80 13.13 -15.99 12.99
C GLU A 80 11.95 -15.71 12.07
N LEU A 81 10.75 -15.80 12.64
CA LEU A 81 9.52 -15.30 12.04
C LEU A 81 9.28 -13.87 12.54
N VAL A 82 9.15 -12.93 11.61
CA VAL A 82 8.95 -11.52 11.90
C VAL A 82 7.64 -11.06 11.27
N LEU A 83 6.80 -10.39 12.05
CA LEU A 83 5.62 -9.69 11.55
C LEU A 83 5.88 -8.19 11.55
N ILE A 84 5.76 -7.58 10.38
CA ILE A 84 6.00 -6.16 10.15
C ILE A 84 4.71 -5.51 9.67
N ALA A 85 4.33 -4.40 10.27
CA ALA A 85 3.23 -3.57 9.80
C ALA A 85 3.79 -2.29 9.18
N LYS A 86 3.34 -1.94 7.97
CA LYS A 86 3.84 -0.79 7.21
C LYS A 86 2.68 0.02 6.65
N ASN A 87 2.72 1.33 6.79
CA ASN A 87 1.89 2.26 6.03
C ASN A 87 2.79 3.04 5.06
N SER A 88 2.67 2.75 3.76
CA SER A 88 3.51 3.36 2.73
C SER A 88 3.21 4.85 2.56
N PHE A 89 1.95 5.28 2.73
CA PHE A 89 1.55 6.68 2.63
C PHE A 89 2.17 7.51 3.77
N LEU A 90 2.16 6.99 5.00
CA LEU A 90 2.76 7.67 6.15
C LEU A 90 4.27 7.41 6.29
N LYS A 91 4.86 6.59 5.41
CA LYS A 91 6.23 6.08 5.50
C LYS A 91 6.57 5.54 6.89
N ARG A 92 5.61 4.88 7.54
CA ARG A 92 5.74 4.28 8.86
C ARG A 92 5.86 2.76 8.76
N SER A 93 6.73 2.19 9.58
CA SER A 93 6.86 0.74 9.73
C SER A 93 7.14 0.39 11.18
N GLU A 94 6.53 -0.68 11.65
CA GLU A 94 6.66 -1.18 13.02
C GLU A 94 6.86 -2.70 12.97
N ILE A 95 7.78 -3.21 13.79
CA ILE A 95 7.90 -4.65 14.01
C ILE A 95 6.86 -5.01 15.08
N VAL A 96 5.85 -5.78 14.68
CA VAL A 96 4.76 -6.20 15.54
C VAL A 96 5.19 -7.33 16.46
N ALA A 97 5.90 -8.32 15.90
CA ALA A 97 6.35 -9.48 16.63
C ALA A 97 7.60 -10.09 15.99
N ARG A 98 8.41 -10.75 16.82
CA ARG A 98 9.56 -11.58 16.42
C ARG A 98 9.52 -12.87 17.22
N SER A 99 9.79 -13.99 16.58
CA SER A 99 9.87 -15.29 17.25
C SER A 99 10.96 -16.14 16.59
N ILE A 100 11.89 -16.66 17.38
CA ILE A 100 12.92 -17.57 16.88
C ILE A 100 12.25 -18.90 16.51
N LEU A 101 12.60 -19.48 15.36
CA LEU A 101 11.95 -20.68 14.84
C LEU A 101 12.21 -21.94 15.71
N ALA A 102 13.29 -21.94 16.50
CA ALA A 102 13.59 -22.98 17.47
C ALA A 102 12.69 -22.96 18.73
N GLU A 103 11.90 -21.90 18.90
CA GLU A 103 10.96 -21.74 20.02
C GLU A 103 9.51 -21.91 19.54
N PRO A 104 8.55 -22.18 20.45
CA PRO A 104 7.14 -22.22 20.07
C PRO A 104 6.68 -20.89 19.48
N ILE A 105 6.22 -20.93 18.22
CA ILE A 105 5.76 -19.75 17.50
C ILE A 105 4.27 -19.52 17.79
N PRO A 106 3.86 -18.29 18.13
CA PRO A 106 2.44 -17.97 18.23
C PRO A 106 1.72 -18.21 16.91
N THR A 107 0.62 -18.95 16.95
CA THR A 107 -0.24 -19.14 15.76
C THR A 107 -1.00 -17.85 15.42
N TYR A 108 -1.27 -17.01 16.41
CA TYR A 108 -2.10 -15.82 16.29
C TYR A 108 -1.34 -14.58 16.73
N PHE A 109 -1.30 -13.57 15.86
CA PHE A 109 -0.73 -12.25 16.14
C PHE A 109 -1.83 -11.19 16.06
N PRO A 110 -2.46 -10.84 17.20
CA PRO A 110 -3.46 -9.79 17.23
C PRO A 110 -2.80 -8.43 17.00
N ILE A 111 -3.38 -7.64 16.09
CA ILE A 111 -2.96 -6.26 15.82
C ILE A 111 -3.81 -5.32 16.65
N GLY A 112 -3.21 -4.79 17.73
CA GLY A 112 -3.91 -3.87 18.63
C GLY A 112 -4.31 -2.56 17.96
N SER A 113 -5.41 -1.97 18.44
CA SER A 113 -5.92 -0.67 17.97
C SER A 113 -4.89 0.46 18.12
N GLU A 114 -4.02 0.41 19.13
CA GLU A 114 -2.91 1.37 19.29
C GLU A 114 -1.93 1.36 18.13
N LEU A 115 -1.56 0.17 17.64
CA LEU A 115 -0.67 0.03 16.49
C LEU A 115 -1.36 0.50 15.20
N LEU A 116 -2.64 0.15 15.03
CA LEU A 116 -3.43 0.63 13.90
C LEU A 116 -3.51 2.16 13.90
N ALA A 117 -3.76 2.80 15.04
CA ALA A 117 -3.81 4.25 15.17
C ALA A 117 -2.49 4.91 14.74
N LYS A 118 -1.34 4.36 15.18
CA LYS A 118 -0.01 4.82 14.73
C LYS A 118 0.18 4.68 13.22
N LEU A 119 -0.45 3.67 12.60
CA LEU A 119 -0.37 3.38 11.18
C LEU A 119 -1.56 3.94 10.36
N GLY A 120 -2.23 5.00 10.83
CA GLY A 120 -3.29 5.67 10.07
C GLY A 120 -4.68 5.02 10.21
N GLY A 121 -4.93 4.33 11.32
CA GLY A 121 -6.19 3.65 11.61
C GLY A 121 -6.43 2.42 10.75
N GLY A 122 -5.37 1.74 10.28
CA GLY A 122 -5.47 0.55 9.43
C GLY A 122 -5.65 0.83 7.93
N ARG A 123 -5.80 2.09 7.51
CA ARG A 123 -5.93 2.47 6.11
C ARG A 123 -4.58 2.38 5.38
N ASN A 124 -4.55 1.74 4.22
CA ASN A 124 -3.36 1.60 3.38
C ASN A 124 -2.18 0.95 4.13
N VAL A 125 -2.50 -0.03 4.98
CA VAL A 125 -1.52 -0.76 5.81
C VAL A 125 -1.22 -2.12 5.17
N GLN A 126 0.06 -2.49 5.20
CA GLN A 126 0.57 -3.78 4.80
C GLN A 126 1.05 -4.52 6.05
N PHE A 127 0.62 -5.77 6.23
CA PHE A 127 1.16 -6.69 7.21
C PHE A 127 1.99 -7.74 6.49
N THR A 128 3.30 -7.75 6.74
CA THR A 128 4.23 -8.71 6.13
C THR A 128 4.72 -9.66 7.19
N LEU A 129 4.39 -10.94 7.01
CA LEU A 129 4.97 -12.04 7.75
C LEU A 129 6.17 -12.55 6.96
N ALA A 130 7.36 -12.58 7.57
CA ALA A 130 8.60 -12.97 6.90
C ALA A 130 9.40 -13.95 7.75
N LEU A 131 9.96 -14.97 7.10
CA LEU A 131 10.99 -15.84 7.66
C LEU A 131 12.34 -15.26 7.30
N CYS A 132 13.11 -14.86 8.29
CA CYS A 132 14.36 -14.14 8.11
C CYS A 132 15.50 -14.83 8.83
N LEU A 133 16.73 -14.58 8.37
CA LEU A 133 17.92 -14.88 9.13
C LEU A 133 17.98 -14.00 10.39
N ALA A 134 18.23 -14.60 11.55
CA ALA A 134 18.25 -13.91 12.84
C ALA A 134 19.63 -13.32 13.18
N THR A 135 20.72 -13.95 12.72
CA THR A 135 22.11 -13.57 13.06
C THR A 135 23.03 -13.61 11.84
N ASP A 136 24.14 -12.89 11.89
CA ASP A 136 25.15 -12.89 10.83
C ASP A 136 25.78 -14.28 10.65
N ARG A 137 26.10 -14.61 9.40
CA ARG A 137 26.78 -15.85 9.03
C ARG A 137 27.88 -15.57 8.00
N PRO A 138 28.87 -16.47 7.84
CA PRO A 138 29.83 -16.36 6.76
C PRO A 138 29.13 -16.30 5.39
N PRO A 139 29.50 -15.34 4.51
CA PRO A 139 28.86 -15.19 3.22
C PRO A 139 29.08 -16.44 2.36
N THR A 140 27.99 -17.09 1.98
CA THR A 140 27.99 -18.29 1.13
C THR A 140 27.13 -17.98 -0.10
N PRO A 141 27.63 -18.23 -1.33
CA PRO A 141 26.84 -17.99 -2.54
C PRO A 141 25.50 -18.72 -2.50
N GLY A 142 24.40 -18.02 -2.78
CA GLY A 142 23.08 -18.64 -2.81
C GLY A 142 22.37 -18.81 -1.46
N SER A 143 22.98 -18.40 -0.35
CA SER A 143 22.44 -18.54 1.01
C SER A 143 22.38 -17.20 1.76
N PRO A 144 21.37 -16.93 2.62
CA PRO A 144 21.31 -15.72 3.41
C PRO A 144 22.42 -15.66 4.46
N PHE A 145 23.04 -14.49 4.62
CA PHE A 145 24.19 -14.31 5.52
C PHE A 145 24.13 -13.07 6.42
N VAL A 146 23.14 -12.18 6.24
CA VAL A 146 22.93 -10.98 7.07
C VAL A 146 21.56 -11.06 7.75
N PRO A 147 21.41 -10.62 9.01
CA PRO A 147 20.13 -10.51 9.68
C PRO A 147 19.08 -9.78 8.85
N GLY A 148 17.86 -10.30 8.85
CA GLY A 148 16.75 -9.73 8.07
C GLY A 148 16.74 -10.13 6.60
N HIS A 149 17.76 -10.84 6.08
CA HIS A 149 17.63 -11.51 4.79
C HIS A 149 16.52 -12.55 4.87
N TRP A 150 15.47 -12.34 4.09
CA TRP A 150 14.27 -13.16 4.12
C TRP A 150 14.41 -14.38 3.20
N LEU A 151 13.85 -15.50 3.64
CA LEU A 151 13.72 -16.76 2.90
C LEU A 151 12.33 -16.88 2.29
N ALA A 152 11.31 -16.51 3.06
CA ALA A 152 9.91 -16.51 2.67
C ALA A 152 9.25 -15.23 3.18
N ARG A 153 8.25 -14.74 2.47
CA ARG A 153 7.39 -13.65 2.95
C ARG A 153 5.97 -13.81 2.41
N LYS A 154 5.00 -13.43 3.22
CA LYS A 154 3.61 -13.25 2.81
C LYS A 154 3.12 -11.90 3.30
N THR A 155 2.53 -11.12 2.39
CA THR A 155 2.06 -9.76 2.68
C THR A 155 0.55 -9.66 2.48
N PHE A 156 -0.13 -9.10 3.48
CA PHE A 156 -1.55 -8.77 3.47
C PHE A 156 -1.71 -7.26 3.38
N LEU A 157 -2.42 -6.77 2.36
CA LEU A 157 -2.61 -5.36 2.09
C LEU A 157 -4.06 -4.96 2.38
N LEU A 158 -4.26 -4.00 3.28
CA LEU A 158 -5.55 -3.36 3.54
C LEU A 158 -5.58 -2.01 2.83
N ARG A 159 -6.42 -1.89 1.81
CA ARG A 159 -6.62 -0.65 1.07
C ARG A 159 -7.95 -0.03 1.47
N SER A 160 -8.00 1.29 1.48
CA SER A 160 -9.29 1.94 1.43
C SER A 160 -9.83 1.83 0.02
N ARG A 161 -11.11 1.44 -0.12
CA ARG A 161 -11.84 1.51 -1.40
C ARG A 161 -11.82 2.89 -2.04
N THR A 162 -11.43 3.93 -1.30
CA THR A 162 -11.48 5.31 -1.76
C THR A 162 -10.35 5.74 -2.69
N LEU A 163 -9.25 4.98 -2.85
CA LEU A 163 -8.10 5.39 -3.68
C LEU A 163 -7.29 4.20 -4.24
N PRO A 164 -7.13 4.02 -5.58
CA PRO A 164 -5.99 3.27 -6.10
C PRO A 164 -4.71 4.09 -5.87
N ALA A 165 -3.55 3.49 -6.07
CA ALA A 165 -2.27 4.19 -6.07
C ALA A 165 -2.14 5.08 -7.33
N LEU A 166 -3.06 6.04 -7.51
CA LEU A 166 -3.01 7.07 -8.55
C LEU A 166 -1.70 7.84 -8.46
N PHE A 167 -1.12 7.92 -7.27
CA PHE A 167 0.07 8.71 -7.04
C PHE A 167 1.03 8.03 -6.08
N ASP A 168 2.32 8.32 -6.28
CA ASP A 168 3.37 8.10 -5.30
C ASP A 168 3.51 9.34 -4.39
N LEU A 169 3.83 9.15 -3.11
CA LEU A 169 3.98 10.24 -2.15
C LEU A 169 5.46 10.43 -1.75
N GLN A 170 5.99 11.61 -2.03
CA GLN A 170 7.34 12.02 -1.73
C GLN A 170 7.36 13.26 -0.84
N THR A 171 8.46 13.45 -0.11
CA THR A 171 8.62 14.56 0.84
C THR A 171 9.72 15.48 0.35
N ARG A 172 9.54 16.80 0.45
CA ARG A 172 10.53 17.82 0.11
C ARG A 172 10.82 18.73 1.30
N THR A 173 12.07 19.14 1.43
CA THR A 173 12.49 20.23 2.34
C THR A 173 12.29 21.59 1.67
N ASP A 174 12.48 22.67 2.42
CA ASP A 174 12.45 24.05 1.88
C ASP A 174 13.42 24.21 0.70
N GLU A 175 14.65 23.68 0.82
CA GLU A 175 15.68 23.79 -0.21
C GLU A 175 15.28 23.04 -1.48
N ALA A 176 14.68 21.84 -1.32
CA ALA A 176 14.19 21.05 -2.44
C ALA A 176 13.01 21.71 -3.15
N TRP A 177 12.11 22.38 -2.41
CA TRP A 177 11.03 23.17 -3.00
C TRP A 177 11.54 24.36 -3.80
N LYS A 178 12.48 25.11 -3.21
CA LYS A 178 13.12 26.25 -3.87
C LYS A 178 13.87 25.83 -5.14
N ALA A 179 14.60 24.71 -5.08
CA ALA A 179 15.30 24.16 -6.24
C ALA A 179 14.34 23.73 -7.36
N ALA A 180 13.12 23.29 -7.01
CA ALA A 180 12.06 22.95 -7.94
C ALA A 180 11.23 24.17 -8.42
N GLY A 181 11.57 25.39 -8.03
CA GLY A 181 10.89 26.62 -8.46
C GLY A 181 9.63 26.99 -7.68
N TYR A 182 9.38 26.33 -6.55
CA TYR A 182 8.24 26.62 -5.67
C TYR A 182 8.67 27.51 -4.49
N PRO A 183 7.71 28.20 -3.83
CA PRO A 183 7.96 28.82 -2.53
C PRO A 183 8.43 27.77 -1.49
N GLU A 184 9.37 28.15 -0.62
CA GLU A 184 9.98 27.25 0.38
C GLU A 184 8.92 26.51 1.21
N LYS A 185 7.90 27.22 1.70
CA LYS A 185 6.81 26.68 2.52
C LYS A 185 5.62 26.13 1.71
N THR A 186 5.85 25.57 0.53
CA THR A 186 4.80 24.94 -0.27
C THR A 186 4.27 23.69 0.43
N PHE A 187 2.97 23.67 0.76
CA PHE A 187 2.35 22.56 1.49
C PHE A 187 2.41 21.25 0.70
N PHE A 188 1.97 21.25 -0.56
CA PHE A 188 2.13 20.13 -1.48
C PHE A 188 2.11 20.60 -2.94
N ALA A 189 2.54 19.72 -3.85
CA ALA A 189 2.37 19.85 -5.30
C ALA A 189 2.15 18.47 -5.92
N VAL A 190 1.48 18.44 -7.07
CA VAL A 190 1.17 17.21 -7.81
C VAL A 190 1.78 17.30 -9.20
N ASP A 191 2.72 16.40 -9.47
CA ASP A 191 3.34 16.24 -10.79
C ASP A 191 2.63 15.09 -11.50
N TYR A 192 1.72 15.43 -12.41
CA TYR A 192 0.99 14.45 -13.21
C TYR A 192 1.90 13.87 -14.31
N ALA A 193 2.05 12.55 -14.32
CA ALA A 193 2.92 11.82 -15.23
C ALA A 193 2.20 11.32 -16.50
N GLY A 194 0.86 11.22 -16.47
CA GLY A 194 0.05 10.77 -17.60
C GLY A 194 -0.51 9.35 -17.46
N GLY A 195 -1.33 8.94 -18.42
CA GLY A 195 -1.77 7.55 -18.58
C GLY A 195 -3.00 7.18 -17.76
N ILE A 196 -3.73 8.17 -17.21
CA ILE A 196 -4.92 7.87 -16.39
C ILE A 196 -6.03 7.23 -17.21
N ALA A 197 -6.07 7.55 -18.51
CA ALA A 197 -7.12 7.12 -19.43
C ALA A 197 -6.87 5.73 -20.03
N GLY A 198 -5.70 5.12 -19.79
CA GLY A 198 -5.30 3.83 -20.35
C GLY A 198 -5.07 2.76 -19.28
N GLU A 199 -4.73 1.55 -19.72
CA GLU A 199 -4.22 0.51 -18.83
C GLU A 199 -2.85 0.91 -18.28
N MET A 200 -2.56 0.54 -17.04
CA MET A 200 -1.29 0.81 -16.37
C MET A 200 -0.60 -0.49 -15.97
N ASP A 201 0.73 -0.46 -16.00
CA ASP A 201 1.55 -1.54 -15.47
C ASP A 201 1.42 -1.59 -13.93
N ASP A 202 1.43 -2.79 -13.35
CA ASP A 202 1.38 -2.95 -11.90
C ASP A 202 2.54 -2.22 -11.21
N GLY A 203 2.22 -1.39 -10.21
CA GLY A 203 3.18 -0.59 -9.46
C GLY A 203 3.54 0.77 -10.09
N SER A 204 2.99 1.10 -11.25
CA SER A 204 3.09 2.44 -11.81
C SER A 204 2.05 3.39 -11.21
N SER A 205 2.34 4.69 -11.18
CA SER A 205 1.44 5.75 -10.69
C SER A 205 1.23 6.82 -11.76
N VAL A 206 0.02 7.39 -11.85
CA VAL A 206 -0.28 8.47 -12.82
C VAL A 206 0.26 9.83 -12.38
N ALA A 207 0.71 9.96 -11.14
CA ALA A 207 1.29 11.17 -10.61
C ALA A 207 2.34 10.90 -9.51
N THR A 208 3.14 11.91 -9.22
CA THR A 208 3.94 12.00 -8.00
C THR A 208 3.47 13.20 -7.20
N VAL A 209 3.13 12.98 -5.93
CA VAL A 209 2.73 14.02 -5.00
C VAL A 209 3.91 14.33 -4.10
N TYR A 210 4.31 15.58 -4.06
CA TYR A 210 5.32 16.07 -3.13
C TYR A 210 4.65 16.83 -2.01
N ILE A 211 4.97 16.49 -0.76
CA ILE A 211 4.50 17.19 0.44
C ILE A 211 5.68 17.80 1.19
N HIS A 212 5.48 18.96 1.82
CA HIS A 212 6.47 19.51 2.72
C HIS A 212 6.79 18.54 3.87
N ILE A 213 8.07 18.37 4.18
CA ILE A 213 8.51 17.43 5.23
C ILE A 213 7.91 17.77 6.61
N ASP A 214 7.86 19.04 7.00
CA ASP A 214 7.25 19.46 8.27
C ASP A 214 5.74 19.16 8.32
N ALA A 215 5.03 19.36 7.21
CA ALA A 215 3.61 19.06 7.11
C ALA A 215 3.35 17.55 7.20
N HIS A 216 4.16 16.76 6.49
CA HIS A 216 4.14 15.31 6.59
C HIS A 216 4.41 14.84 8.02
N ASN A 217 5.48 15.33 8.65
CA ASN A 217 5.82 15.00 10.03
C ASN A 217 4.72 15.43 11.01
N GLY A 218 4.09 16.57 10.77
CA GLY A 218 2.92 17.04 11.52
C GLY A 218 1.74 16.08 11.42
N MET A 219 1.36 15.68 10.20
CA MET A 219 0.29 14.68 10.00
C MET A 219 0.63 13.33 10.61
N VAL A 220 1.89 12.94 10.54
CA VAL A 220 2.36 11.67 11.07
C VAL A 220 2.28 11.72 12.61
N ASN A 221 2.84 12.75 13.25
CA ASN A 221 3.06 12.79 14.70
C ASN A 221 1.93 13.46 15.52
N SER A 222 0.90 14.01 14.89
CA SER A 222 -0.18 14.73 15.56
C SER A 222 -1.54 14.08 15.31
N PRO A 223 -2.49 14.17 16.26
CA PRO A 223 -3.89 13.80 16.06
C PRO A 223 -4.54 14.49 14.86
N ILE A 224 -3.98 15.62 14.38
CA ILE A 224 -4.47 16.32 13.19
C ILE A 224 -4.21 15.57 11.87
N GLY A 225 -3.41 14.50 11.89
CA GLY A 225 -3.14 13.69 10.70
C GLY A 225 -4.35 13.01 10.12
N ALA A 226 -5.14 12.35 10.98
CA ALA A 226 -6.36 11.66 10.57
C ALA A 226 -7.36 12.59 9.85
N PRO A 227 -7.68 13.80 10.34
CA PRO A 227 -8.56 14.72 9.64
C PRO A 227 -7.94 15.35 8.37
N LEU A 228 -6.62 15.53 8.34
CA LEU A 228 -5.95 16.21 7.21
C LEU A 228 -5.77 15.29 5.99
N GLN A 229 -5.65 13.98 6.19
CA GLN A 229 -5.52 12.99 5.11
C GLN A 229 -6.64 13.06 4.06
N PRO A 230 -7.95 12.99 4.42
CA PRO A 230 -9.02 13.04 3.42
C PRO A 230 -9.10 14.41 2.72
N ILE A 231 -8.77 15.50 3.43
CA ILE A 231 -8.68 16.84 2.82
C ILE A 231 -7.60 16.85 1.74
N LEU A 232 -6.39 16.42 2.10
CA LEU A 232 -5.25 16.39 1.18
C LEU A 232 -5.52 15.46 -0.01
N ALA A 233 -6.07 14.26 0.24
CA ALA A 233 -6.47 13.33 -0.80
C ALA A 233 -7.48 13.96 -1.78
N SER A 234 -8.47 14.73 -1.28
CA SER A 234 -9.45 15.39 -2.15
C SER A 234 -8.79 16.39 -3.11
N GLU A 235 -7.84 17.19 -2.63
CA GLU A 235 -7.15 18.18 -3.47
C GLU A 235 -6.14 17.54 -4.42
N ILE A 236 -5.50 16.43 -4.03
CA ILE A 236 -4.63 15.65 -4.91
C ILE A 236 -5.43 15.06 -6.07
N ILE A 237 -6.53 14.35 -5.79
CA ILE A 237 -7.37 13.75 -6.84
C ILE A 237 -7.94 14.85 -7.75
N LEU A 238 -8.39 15.98 -7.18
CA LEU A 238 -8.85 17.12 -7.95
C LEU A 238 -7.77 17.62 -8.94
N SER A 239 -6.53 17.74 -8.46
CA SER A 239 -5.39 18.16 -9.28
C SER A 239 -5.11 17.16 -10.41
N ILE A 240 -5.13 15.86 -10.11
CA ILE A 240 -4.94 14.78 -11.11
C ILE A 240 -6.06 14.81 -12.16
N VAL A 241 -7.33 14.87 -11.75
CA VAL A 241 -8.47 14.89 -12.68
C VAL A 241 -8.44 16.13 -13.58
N THR A 242 -8.06 17.28 -13.02
CA THR A 242 -7.99 18.54 -13.77
C THR A 242 -6.82 18.53 -14.76
N ALA A 243 -5.64 18.08 -14.34
CA ALA A 243 -4.46 17.99 -15.19
C ALA A 243 -4.61 16.97 -16.32
N SER A 244 -5.27 15.85 -16.05
CA SER A 244 -5.43 14.74 -17.00
C SER A 244 -6.53 14.94 -18.04
N LYS A 245 -7.36 15.98 -17.91
CA LYS A 245 -8.57 16.17 -18.71
C LYS A 245 -8.35 16.07 -20.22
N SER A 246 -7.20 16.53 -20.72
CA SER A 246 -6.86 16.45 -22.15
C SER A 246 -6.76 15.02 -22.67
N GLU A 247 -6.48 14.03 -21.81
CA GLU A 247 -6.33 12.62 -22.21
C GLU A 247 -7.67 11.92 -22.46
N TRP A 248 -8.74 12.36 -21.78
CA TRP A 248 -10.00 11.62 -21.74
C TRP A 248 -11.25 12.43 -22.07
N LYS A 249 -11.14 13.76 -22.25
CA LYS A 249 -12.28 14.63 -22.59
C LYS A 249 -13.00 14.23 -23.89
N ASP A 250 -12.30 13.59 -24.81
CA ASP A 250 -12.82 13.22 -26.14
C ASP A 250 -13.15 11.72 -26.24
N LEU A 251 -12.97 10.94 -25.17
CA LEU A 251 -13.34 9.52 -25.14
C LEU A 251 -14.86 9.35 -25.05
N ASP A 252 -15.42 8.36 -25.73
CA ASP A 252 -16.84 8.04 -25.64
C ASP A 252 -17.16 7.16 -24.41
N GLU A 253 -16.22 6.30 -24.02
CA GLU A 253 -16.33 5.37 -22.89
C GLU A 253 -15.02 5.27 -22.12
N PHE A 254 -15.09 4.73 -20.90
CA PHE A 254 -13.88 4.43 -20.14
C PHE A 254 -13.13 3.27 -20.78
N VAL A 255 -11.80 3.34 -20.81
CA VAL A 255 -10.98 2.15 -21.08
C VAL A 255 -11.11 1.21 -19.88
N PRO A 256 -11.48 -0.07 -20.09
CA PRO A 256 -11.59 -1.05 -19.02
C PRO A 256 -10.31 -1.16 -18.20
N SER A 257 -10.44 -1.28 -16.88
CA SER A 257 -9.34 -1.38 -15.92
C SER A 257 -8.41 -0.17 -15.86
N SER A 258 -8.75 0.94 -16.54
CA SER A 258 -7.98 2.18 -16.43
C SER A 258 -8.09 2.79 -15.02
N PRO A 259 -7.08 3.57 -14.60
CA PRO A 259 -7.17 4.35 -13.37
C PRO A 259 -8.36 5.31 -13.37
N LEU A 260 -8.73 5.86 -14.53
CA LEU A 260 -9.89 6.75 -14.66
C LEU A 260 -11.21 6.01 -14.44
N GLU A 261 -11.36 4.79 -14.98
CA GLU A 261 -12.53 3.95 -14.71
C GLU A 261 -12.61 3.60 -13.23
N THR A 262 -11.49 3.20 -12.64
CA THR A 262 -11.41 2.87 -11.21
C THR A 262 -11.80 4.06 -10.36
N LEU A 263 -11.28 5.25 -10.67
CA LEU A 263 -11.65 6.49 -10.01
C LEU A 263 -13.15 6.79 -10.17
N SER A 264 -13.73 6.60 -11.36
CA SER A 264 -15.17 6.76 -11.58
C SER A 264 -16.02 5.86 -10.67
N ARG A 265 -15.62 4.59 -10.51
CA ARG A 265 -16.32 3.64 -9.62
C ARG A 265 -16.27 4.09 -8.16
N GLN A 266 -15.14 4.65 -7.72
CA GLN A 266 -14.94 5.12 -6.35
C GLN A 266 -15.61 6.46 -6.04
N LEU A 267 -15.68 7.34 -7.03
CA LEU A 267 -16.43 8.59 -6.91
C LEU A 267 -17.95 8.35 -7.08
N GLY A 268 -18.32 7.21 -7.64
CA GLY A 268 -19.68 6.68 -7.58
C GLY A 268 -20.08 6.40 -6.13
N ASP A 269 -21.36 6.63 -5.81
CA ASP A 269 -21.91 6.20 -4.52
C ASP A 269 -22.41 4.75 -4.66
N ALA A 270 -23.71 4.57 -4.86
CA ALA A 270 -24.29 3.26 -5.20
C ALA A 270 -23.94 2.78 -6.61
N GLU A 271 -23.67 3.70 -7.54
CA GLU A 271 -23.34 3.40 -8.94
C GLU A 271 -22.12 4.22 -9.40
N PRO A 272 -21.26 3.65 -10.27
CA PRO A 272 -20.12 4.35 -10.86
C PRO A 272 -20.53 5.64 -11.58
N LEU A 273 -19.71 6.69 -11.49
CA LEU A 273 -19.96 7.90 -12.28
C LEU A 273 -19.77 7.63 -13.77
N THR A 274 -20.76 7.97 -14.59
CA THR A 274 -20.59 7.90 -16.05
C THR A 274 -19.50 8.86 -16.52
N LEU A 275 -18.84 8.54 -17.63
CA LEU A 275 -17.81 9.39 -18.21
C LEU A 275 -18.34 10.80 -18.54
N ASP A 276 -19.58 10.91 -19.03
CA ASP A 276 -20.23 12.20 -19.27
C ASP A 276 -20.41 13.01 -17.97
N THR A 277 -20.78 12.35 -16.87
CA THR A 277 -20.88 13.00 -15.55
C THR A 277 -19.50 13.47 -15.08
N LEU A 278 -18.46 12.65 -15.25
CA LEU A 278 -17.10 13.03 -14.89
C LEU A 278 -16.59 14.20 -15.74
N LYS A 279 -16.88 14.24 -17.05
CA LYS A 279 -16.58 15.38 -17.94
C LYS A 279 -17.26 16.65 -17.45
N LYS A 280 -18.54 16.58 -17.06
CA LYS A 280 -19.28 17.71 -16.49
C LYS A 280 -18.66 18.20 -15.19
N LEU A 281 -18.30 17.30 -14.28
CA LEU A 281 -17.63 17.64 -13.03
C LEU A 281 -16.24 18.26 -13.26
N ALA A 282 -15.44 17.74 -14.19
CA ALA A 282 -14.14 18.33 -14.53
C ALA A 282 -14.22 19.68 -15.28
N ASN A 283 -15.42 20.11 -15.70
CA ASN A 283 -15.68 21.48 -16.15
C ASN A 283 -16.08 22.42 -14.99
N ASP A 284 -16.38 21.87 -13.82
CA ASP A 284 -16.73 22.61 -12.60
C ASP A 284 -15.87 22.13 -11.41
N PRO A 285 -14.63 22.62 -11.29
CA PRO A 285 -13.70 22.18 -10.25
C PRO A 285 -14.24 22.36 -8.83
N SER A 286 -15.09 23.37 -8.60
CA SER A 286 -15.71 23.59 -7.29
C SER A 286 -16.69 22.48 -6.94
N ARG A 287 -17.52 22.06 -7.90
CA ARG A 287 -18.45 20.94 -7.70
C ARG A 287 -17.73 19.60 -7.63
N LEU A 288 -16.70 19.39 -8.45
CA LEU A 288 -15.84 18.20 -8.36
C LEU A 288 -15.18 18.10 -6.99
N ARG A 289 -14.64 19.20 -6.46
CA ARG A 289 -14.12 19.26 -5.08
C ARG A 289 -15.16 18.86 -4.06
N ALA A 290 -16.38 19.37 -4.14
CA ALA A 290 -17.45 19.02 -3.21
C ALA A 290 -17.79 17.52 -3.25
N VAL A 291 -17.86 16.92 -4.44
CA VAL A 291 -18.07 15.47 -4.61
C VAL A 291 -16.92 14.68 -4.00
N LEU A 292 -15.67 15.09 -4.24
CA LEU A 292 -14.49 14.45 -3.66
C LEU A 292 -14.49 14.52 -2.13
N GLN A 293 -14.81 15.68 -1.57
CA GLN A 293 -14.86 15.87 -0.12
C GLN A 293 -15.95 15.01 0.54
N ASP A 294 -17.11 14.86 -0.12
CA ASP A 294 -18.19 13.98 0.33
C ASP A 294 -17.76 12.50 0.27
N ARG A 295 -17.25 12.04 -0.87
CA ARG A 295 -16.82 10.64 -1.09
C ARG A 295 -15.67 10.22 -0.19
N LEU A 296 -14.71 11.11 0.05
CA LEU A 296 -13.60 10.88 0.98
C LEU A 296 -13.97 11.17 2.44
N SER A 297 -15.25 11.44 2.73
CA SER A 297 -15.76 11.66 4.09
C SER A 297 -15.01 12.75 4.87
N VAL A 298 -14.57 13.81 4.18
CA VAL A 298 -13.74 14.90 4.76
C VAL A 298 -14.38 15.47 6.03
N VAL A 299 -15.67 15.78 6.00
CA VAL A 299 -16.39 16.35 7.15
C VAL A 299 -16.44 15.37 8.33
N ARG A 300 -16.53 14.06 8.08
CA ARG A 300 -16.52 13.05 9.14
C ARG A 300 -15.12 12.88 9.72
N GLY A 301 -14.08 12.95 8.87
CA GLY A 301 -12.69 12.86 9.31
C GLY A 301 -12.25 13.98 10.26
N ILE A 302 -12.91 15.15 10.20
CA ILE A 302 -12.65 16.33 11.06
C ILE A 302 -13.29 16.22 12.45
N LYS A 303 -14.30 15.35 12.64
CA LYS A 303 -15.00 15.17 13.91
C LYS A 303 -14.29 14.20 14.83
#